data_AF-A0AAD9INK4-F1
#
_entry.id   AF-A0AAD9INK4-F1
#
_cell.length_a   1.000
_cell.length_b   1.000
_cell.length_c   1.000
_cell.angle_alpha   90.00
_cell.angle_beta   90.00
_cell.angle_gamma   90.00
#
_symmetry.space_group_name_H-M   'P 1'
#
loop_
_entity.id
_entity.type
_entity.pdbx_description
1 polymer ?
#
loop_
_entity_poly.entity_id
_entity_poly.type
_entity_poly.pdbx_seq_one_letter_code
_entity_poly.pdbx_strand_id
1 'polypeptide(L)'
;MKFGFRPENILFMTDDQSDPLRLPTRHNMFMGFTWLMTGVKPGDSLVFHYSGHGSQQRDYSGDELDGMNETLCPLDYKRAGEIVDDELNRQLVNPVPKGAKLHAIVDACHSGSVMDLPYSTRVVNGRLEWRSEYARPTRAYKGTAGGFAVQIGAALDSQTAADTTKLSGYTSTGAATYAFIQAIEQRGTTMTYGDLILCMDSTLHHALGSGGGGGGLSPAMMGGGALGGLLGGMLMGNTSNYQRQQPQLSCAWTFDLGYKFSL
;
A
#
# COMPACT_ATOMS: atom_id res chain seq x y z
N MET A 1 -11.02 -17.05 -5.21
CA MET A 1 -10.42 -15.71 -5.08
C MET A 1 -10.99 -14.81 -6.17
N LYS A 2 -11.35 -13.55 -5.88
CA LYS A 2 -12.01 -12.64 -6.83
C LYS A 2 -11.17 -12.30 -8.07
N PHE A 3 -9.85 -12.42 -7.97
CA PHE A 3 -8.89 -12.10 -9.05
C PHE A 3 -8.31 -13.33 -9.77
N GLY A 4 -8.79 -14.54 -9.48
CA GLY A 4 -8.39 -15.73 -10.23
C GLY A 4 -6.98 -16.29 -9.95
N PHE A 5 -6.23 -15.75 -8.99
CA PHE A 5 -4.97 -16.36 -8.54
C PHE A 5 -5.21 -17.77 -7.98
N ARG A 6 -4.45 -18.73 -8.49
CA ARG A 6 -4.49 -20.13 -8.03
C ARG A 6 -3.68 -20.28 -6.74
N PRO A 7 -4.11 -21.09 -5.76
CA PRO A 7 -3.39 -21.26 -4.50
C PRO A 7 -1.93 -21.67 -4.66
N GLU A 8 -1.60 -22.51 -5.65
CA GLU A 8 -0.22 -22.93 -5.93
C GLU A 8 0.69 -21.81 -6.43
N ASN A 9 0.12 -20.70 -6.91
CA ASN A 9 0.84 -19.52 -7.36
C ASN A 9 0.91 -18.44 -6.25
N ILE A 10 0.72 -18.82 -4.99
CA ILE A 10 0.72 -17.88 -3.85
C ILE A 10 1.72 -18.37 -2.79
N LEU A 11 2.71 -17.52 -2.53
CA LEU A 11 3.63 -17.68 -1.42
C LEU A 11 3.20 -16.76 -0.28
N PHE A 12 2.71 -17.37 0.79
CA PHE A 12 2.28 -16.66 1.99
C PHE A 12 3.32 -16.81 3.10
N MET A 13 3.66 -15.70 3.77
CA MET A 13 4.61 -15.65 4.90
C MET A 13 4.02 -14.86 6.06
N THR A 14 4.03 -15.44 7.25
CA THR A 14 3.50 -14.88 8.51
C THR A 14 4.32 -15.38 9.68
N ASP A 15 4.36 -14.62 10.76
CA ASP A 15 5.11 -14.90 11.97
C ASP A 15 4.39 -15.83 12.97
N ASP A 16 3.13 -16.17 12.70
CA ASP A 16 2.29 -17.05 13.53
C ASP A 16 2.29 -18.53 13.09
N GLN A 17 3.00 -18.85 12.01
CA GLN A 17 3.06 -20.23 11.49
C GLN A 17 4.30 -20.99 11.96
N SER A 18 4.23 -22.32 11.89
CA SER A 18 5.29 -23.21 12.37
C SER A 18 6.38 -23.54 11.36
N ASP A 19 6.14 -23.37 10.05
CA ASP A 19 7.13 -23.66 9.00
C ASP A 19 8.22 -22.57 8.97
N PRO A 20 9.49 -22.89 9.29
CA PRO A 20 10.58 -21.90 9.29
C PRO A 20 10.84 -21.26 7.94
N LEU A 21 10.51 -21.93 6.82
CA LEU A 21 10.67 -21.39 5.46
C LEU A 21 9.59 -20.37 5.10
N ARG A 22 8.55 -20.27 5.93
CA ARG A 22 7.43 -19.37 5.74
C ARG A 22 7.38 -18.23 6.74
N LEU A 23 8.32 -18.19 7.69
CA LEU A 23 8.53 -17.01 8.53
C LEU A 23 9.07 -15.85 7.69
N PRO A 24 8.61 -14.61 7.89
CA PRO A 24 9.06 -13.44 7.12
C PRO A 24 10.42 -12.91 7.63
N THR A 25 11.43 -13.77 7.70
CA THR A 25 12.82 -13.36 7.95
C THR A 25 13.37 -12.62 6.74
N ARG A 26 14.42 -11.81 6.92
CA ARG A 26 15.03 -11.07 5.79
C ARG A 26 15.41 -12.03 4.66
N HIS A 27 16.06 -13.14 5.00
CA HIS A 27 16.46 -14.14 4.01
C HIS A 27 15.26 -14.73 3.26
N ASN A 28 14.21 -15.15 3.98
CA ASN A 28 13.03 -15.75 3.35
C ASN A 28 12.28 -14.75 2.47
N MET A 29 12.19 -13.47 2.87
CA MET A 29 11.59 -12.43 2.04
C MET A 29 12.32 -12.27 0.70
N PHE A 30 13.66 -12.22 0.70
CA PHE A 30 14.45 -12.17 -0.54
C PHE A 30 14.29 -13.43 -1.41
N MET A 31 14.17 -14.61 -0.78
CA MET A 31 13.83 -15.84 -1.50
C MET A 31 12.43 -15.75 -2.12
N GLY A 32 11.47 -15.14 -1.41
CA GLY A 32 10.13 -14.87 -1.92
C GLY A 32 10.10 -13.89 -3.08
N PHE A 33 10.91 -12.83 -3.03
CA PHE A 33 11.05 -11.89 -4.17
C PHE A 33 11.62 -12.60 -5.39
N THR A 34 12.67 -13.41 -5.18
CA THR A 34 13.27 -14.21 -6.25
C THR A 34 12.25 -15.18 -6.85
N TRP A 35 11.48 -15.87 -6.00
CA TRP A 35 10.41 -16.76 -6.44
C TRP A 35 9.35 -16.03 -7.27
N LEU A 36 8.91 -14.85 -6.83
CA LEU A 36 7.89 -14.05 -7.52
C LEU A 36 8.35 -13.59 -8.92
N MET A 37 9.64 -13.27 -9.06
CA MET A 37 10.21 -12.76 -10.32
C MET A 37 10.75 -13.86 -11.24
N THR A 38 10.87 -15.09 -10.77
CA THR A 38 11.44 -16.18 -11.58
C THR A 38 10.49 -16.57 -12.72
N GLY A 39 10.97 -16.45 -13.96
CA GLY A 39 10.24 -16.91 -15.14
C GLY A 39 9.12 -15.98 -15.61
N VAL A 40 9.07 -14.74 -15.11
CA VAL A 40 8.11 -13.71 -15.54
C VAL A 40 8.25 -13.43 -17.04
N LYS A 41 7.12 -13.44 -17.75
CA LYS A 41 7.03 -13.19 -19.19
C LYS A 41 5.91 -12.19 -19.51
N PRO A 42 5.88 -11.62 -20.73
CA PRO A 42 4.80 -10.75 -21.15
C PRO A 42 3.43 -11.41 -20.96
N GLY A 43 2.48 -10.67 -20.39
CA GLY A 43 1.13 -11.14 -20.04
C GLY A 43 0.97 -11.63 -18.61
N ASP A 44 2.06 -11.88 -17.88
CA ASP A 44 1.99 -12.23 -16.45
C ASP A 44 1.60 -11.02 -15.59
N SER A 45 0.87 -11.28 -14.50
CA SER A 45 0.45 -10.28 -13.52
C SER A 45 0.83 -10.73 -12.12
N LEU A 46 1.65 -9.91 -11.46
CA LEU A 46 2.30 -10.21 -10.19
C LEU A 46 1.70 -9.33 -9.11
N VAL A 47 1.47 -9.91 -7.93
CA VAL A 47 1.03 -9.17 -6.75
C VAL A 47 2.05 -9.38 -5.63
N PHE A 48 2.53 -8.28 -5.08
CA PHE A 48 3.29 -8.26 -3.84
C PHE A 48 2.43 -7.57 -2.78
N HIS A 49 2.16 -8.25 -1.66
CA HIS A 49 1.46 -7.66 -0.52
C HIS A 49 2.37 -7.70 0.70
N TYR A 50 2.47 -6.57 1.40
CA TYR A 50 3.17 -6.47 2.67
C TYR A 50 2.32 -5.70 3.66
N SER A 51 2.16 -6.27 4.86
CA SER A 51 1.58 -5.60 6.02
C SER A 51 2.48 -5.86 7.22
N GLY A 52 2.94 -4.79 7.85
CA GLY A 52 3.94 -4.90 8.92
C GLY A 52 4.57 -3.57 9.28
N HIS A 53 5.71 -3.63 9.96
CA HIS A 53 6.44 -2.42 10.33
C HIS A 53 7.22 -1.86 9.15
N GLY A 54 7.05 -0.56 8.92
CA GLY A 54 7.93 0.24 8.10
C GLY A 54 8.74 1.19 8.98
N SER A 55 9.91 1.58 8.50
CA SER A 55 10.85 2.48 9.17
C SER A 55 11.57 3.32 8.11
N GLN A 56 12.33 4.33 8.53
CA GLN A 56 13.11 5.18 7.66
C GLN A 56 14.60 5.13 8.05
N GLN A 57 15.47 5.06 7.04
CA GLN A 57 16.91 5.23 7.20
C GLN A 57 17.38 6.48 6.47
N ARG A 58 18.48 7.09 6.92
CA ARG A 58 18.99 8.29 6.27
C ARG A 58 19.46 7.97 4.84
N ASP A 59 18.97 8.73 3.87
CA ASP A 59 19.48 8.66 2.50
C ASP A 59 20.82 9.39 2.39
N TYR A 60 21.86 8.67 1.96
CA TYR A 60 23.19 9.24 1.70
C TYR A 60 23.43 9.53 0.22
N SER A 61 22.53 9.08 -0.67
CA SER A 61 22.59 9.35 -2.10
C SER A 61 22.12 10.77 -2.43
N GLY A 62 21.15 11.28 -1.65
CA GLY A 62 20.53 12.59 -1.82
C GLY A 62 19.50 12.61 -2.95
N ASP A 63 18.94 11.44 -3.26
CA ASP A 63 17.95 11.26 -4.32
C ASP A 63 16.53 11.54 -3.76
N GLU A 64 16.27 11.23 -2.48
CA GLU A 64 14.97 11.40 -1.81
C GLU A 64 14.66 12.85 -1.40
N LEU A 65 13.40 13.26 -1.55
CA LEU A 65 12.95 14.64 -1.26
C LEU A 65 13.09 15.04 0.21
N ASP A 66 12.85 14.10 1.12
CA ASP A 66 12.96 14.29 2.56
C ASP A 66 14.32 13.83 3.13
N GLY A 67 15.18 13.24 2.28
CA GLY A 67 16.48 12.71 2.65
C GLY A 67 16.43 11.41 3.45
N MET A 68 15.34 10.64 3.35
CA MET A 68 15.13 9.38 4.05
C MET A 68 14.74 8.26 3.08
N ASN A 69 15.42 7.13 3.14
CA ASN A 69 15.01 5.90 2.47
C ASN A 69 13.97 5.17 3.31
N GLU A 70 12.93 4.68 2.65
CA GLU A 70 11.92 3.84 3.28
C GLU A 70 12.39 2.41 3.42
N THR A 71 11.89 1.72 4.44
CA THR A 71 12.29 0.34 4.71
C THR A 71 11.13 -0.54 5.15
N LEU A 72 11.23 -1.83 4.83
CA LEU A 72 10.41 -2.88 5.41
C LEU A 72 11.19 -3.55 6.54
N CYS A 73 10.52 -3.91 7.63
CA CYS A 73 11.12 -4.62 8.75
C CYS A 73 10.78 -6.12 8.71
N PRO A 74 11.72 -7.00 8.33
CA PRO A 74 11.55 -8.44 8.47
C PRO A 74 11.47 -8.87 9.94
N LEU A 75 11.01 -10.09 10.19
CA LEU A 75 10.90 -10.64 11.55
C LEU A 75 12.20 -10.55 12.36
N ASP A 76 13.35 -10.74 11.70
CA ASP A 76 14.67 -10.73 12.32
C ASP A 76 15.48 -9.45 12.03
N TYR A 77 14.81 -8.32 11.72
CA TYR A 77 15.45 -7.05 11.36
C TYR A 77 16.52 -6.58 12.35
N LYS A 78 16.33 -6.82 13.65
CA LYS A 78 17.32 -6.46 14.69
C LYS A 78 18.69 -7.12 14.51
N ARG A 79 18.72 -8.28 13.85
CA ARG A 79 19.93 -9.06 13.59
C ARG A 79 20.35 -8.98 12.12
N ALA A 80 19.39 -9.09 11.20
CA ALA A 80 19.64 -9.18 9.76
C ALA A 80 19.58 -7.83 9.03
N GLY A 81 19.13 -6.77 9.70
CA GLY A 81 18.84 -5.47 9.11
C GLY A 81 17.44 -5.38 8.51
N GLU A 82 17.02 -4.15 8.25
CA GLU A 82 15.81 -3.84 7.49
C GLU A 82 16.05 -4.08 5.98
N ILE A 83 14.99 -4.04 5.17
CA ILE A 83 15.07 -4.09 3.70
C ILE A 83 14.82 -2.68 3.20
N VAL A 84 15.85 -2.06 2.62
CA VAL A 84 15.77 -0.68 2.11
C VAL A 84 15.08 -0.68 0.74
N ASP A 85 14.31 0.36 0.46
CA ASP A 85 13.57 0.60 -0.80
C ASP A 85 14.39 0.35 -2.07
N ASP A 86 15.65 0.81 -2.12
CA ASP A 86 16.62 0.54 -3.20
C ASP A 86 16.83 -0.95 -3.45
N GLU A 87 16.88 -1.76 -2.39
CA GLU A 87 16.99 -3.22 -2.50
C GLU A 87 15.69 -3.83 -3.00
N LEU A 88 14.55 -3.35 -2.49
CA LEU A 88 13.23 -3.84 -2.86
C LEU A 88 12.92 -3.54 -4.34
N ASN A 89 13.19 -2.32 -4.79
CA ASN A 89 13.05 -1.90 -6.18
C ASN A 89 13.93 -2.74 -7.11
N ARG A 90 15.20 -2.95 -6.73
CA ARG A 90 16.11 -3.80 -7.51
C ARG A 90 15.61 -5.23 -7.67
N GLN A 91 14.95 -5.78 -6.67
CA GLN A 91 14.44 -7.15 -6.69
C GLN A 91 13.08 -7.27 -7.38
N LEU A 92 12.18 -6.30 -7.23
CA LEU A 92 10.79 -6.43 -7.67
C LEU A 92 10.41 -5.50 -8.83
N VAL A 93 10.92 -4.28 -8.90
CA VAL A 93 10.52 -3.27 -9.91
C VAL A 93 11.42 -3.32 -11.14
N ASN A 94 12.73 -3.18 -10.96
CA ASN A 94 13.72 -3.20 -12.04
C ASN A 94 13.57 -4.41 -12.99
N PRO A 95 13.33 -5.65 -12.51
CA PRO A 95 13.27 -6.81 -13.41
C PRO A 95 11.94 -6.97 -14.15
N VAL A 96 10.90 -6.17 -13.91
CA VAL A 96 9.58 -6.36 -14.56
C VAL A 96 9.69 -6.12 -16.08
N PRO A 97 9.54 -7.16 -16.92
CA PRO A 97 9.76 -7.03 -18.36
C PRO A 97 8.55 -6.42 -19.06
N LYS A 98 8.78 -5.87 -20.25
CA LYS A 98 7.72 -5.36 -21.13
C LYS A 98 6.56 -6.33 -21.26
N GLY A 99 5.35 -5.83 -21.00
CA GLY A 99 4.11 -6.58 -21.09
C GLY A 99 3.73 -7.38 -19.84
N ALA A 100 4.60 -7.47 -18.83
CA ALA A 100 4.23 -7.95 -17.50
C ALA A 100 3.76 -6.80 -16.60
N LYS A 101 3.03 -7.14 -15.52
CA LYS A 101 2.56 -6.20 -14.51
C LYS A 101 3.01 -6.61 -13.10
N LEU A 102 3.37 -5.62 -12.28
CA LEU A 102 3.54 -5.76 -10.83
C LEU A 102 2.62 -4.77 -10.11
N HIS A 103 1.83 -5.30 -9.19
CA HIS A 103 1.03 -4.52 -8.24
C HIS A 103 1.54 -4.80 -6.83
N ALA A 104 2.20 -3.81 -6.25
CA ALA A 104 2.56 -3.82 -4.85
C ALA A 104 1.41 -3.19 -4.03
N ILE A 105 0.93 -3.88 -3.02
CA ILE A 105 -0.04 -3.37 -2.05
C ILE A 105 0.69 -3.34 -0.70
N VAL A 106 1.03 -2.15 -0.22
CA VAL A 106 1.89 -2.00 0.96
C VAL A 106 1.15 -1.27 2.06
N ASP A 107 1.16 -1.87 3.23
CA ASP A 107 0.50 -1.40 4.43
C ASP A 107 1.49 -1.33 5.60
N ALA A 108 2.31 -0.29 5.57
CA ALA A 108 3.33 -0.03 6.57
C ALA A 108 3.50 1.48 6.78
N CYS A 109 3.90 1.89 7.99
CA CYS A 109 4.21 3.29 8.27
C CYS A 109 5.33 3.80 7.35
N HIS A 110 5.23 5.05 6.90
CA HIS A 110 6.19 5.71 5.98
C HIS A 110 6.35 5.05 4.60
N SER A 111 5.75 3.89 4.35
CA SER A 111 5.97 3.10 3.13
C SER A 111 5.33 3.62 1.83
N GLY A 112 4.80 4.84 1.79
CA GLY A 112 4.13 5.42 0.60
C GLY A 112 5.00 5.41 -0.68
N SER A 113 6.32 5.36 -0.50
CA SER A 113 7.33 5.27 -1.55
C SER A 113 8.24 4.03 -1.44
N VAL A 114 7.92 3.00 -0.65
CA VAL A 114 8.88 1.89 -0.37
C VAL A 114 9.30 1.06 -1.60
N MET A 115 8.50 1.06 -2.67
CA MET A 115 8.87 0.45 -3.94
C MET A 115 9.77 1.37 -4.79
N ASP A 116 10.09 2.56 -4.31
CA ASP A 116 11.04 3.51 -4.89
C ASP A 116 10.64 3.90 -6.32
N LEU A 117 9.35 4.28 -6.46
CA LEU A 117 8.75 4.60 -7.75
C LEU A 117 8.75 6.13 -7.97
N PRO A 118 9.17 6.61 -9.15
CA PRO A 118 9.42 8.04 -9.41
C PRO A 118 8.22 8.96 -9.38
N TYR A 119 7.00 8.43 -9.52
CA TYR A 119 5.79 9.23 -9.53
C TYR A 119 4.80 8.70 -8.52
N SER A 120 4.12 9.60 -7.82
CA SER A 120 2.97 9.26 -7.00
C SER A 120 1.78 10.19 -7.24
N THR A 121 0.60 9.75 -6.86
CA THR A 121 -0.61 10.57 -6.89
C THR A 121 -0.86 11.21 -5.54
N ARG A 122 -1.39 12.44 -5.56
CA ARG A 122 -2.00 13.08 -4.39
C ARG A 122 -3.43 13.52 -4.71
N VAL A 123 -4.29 13.55 -3.70
CA VAL A 123 -5.64 14.10 -3.83
C VAL A 123 -5.60 15.61 -3.61
N VAL A 124 -6.03 16.37 -4.62
CA VAL A 124 -6.05 17.84 -4.62
C VAL A 124 -7.43 18.29 -5.08
N ASN A 125 -8.17 18.97 -4.20
CA ASN A 125 -9.54 19.45 -4.49
C ASN A 125 -10.46 18.34 -5.05
N GLY A 126 -10.34 17.12 -4.51
CA GLY A 126 -11.15 15.96 -4.93
C GLY A 126 -10.73 15.33 -6.27
N ARG A 127 -9.56 15.67 -6.80
CA ARG A 127 -8.98 15.08 -8.02
C ARG A 127 -7.61 14.51 -7.73
N LEU A 128 -7.24 13.46 -8.46
CA LEU A 128 -5.91 12.89 -8.38
C LEU A 128 -4.96 13.60 -9.35
N GLU A 129 -3.82 14.02 -8.82
CA GLU A 129 -2.74 14.63 -9.59
C GLU A 129 -1.46 13.84 -9.38
N TRP A 130 -0.73 13.57 -10.47
CA TRP A 130 0.62 13.02 -10.40
C TRP A 130 1.62 14.07 -9.93
N ARG A 131 2.60 13.64 -9.15
CA ARG A 131 3.79 14.43 -8.78
C ARG A 131 5.05 13.55 -8.91
N SER A 132 6.19 14.21 -9.06
CA SER A 132 7.51 13.55 -9.01
C SER A 132 7.92 13.38 -7.55
N GLU A 133 8.42 12.20 -7.17
CA GLU A 133 8.98 11.96 -5.83
C GLU A 133 10.47 12.31 -5.73
N TYR A 134 11.13 12.64 -6.85
CA TYR A 134 12.53 13.05 -6.85
C TYR A 134 12.71 14.51 -7.25
N ALA A 135 13.61 15.22 -6.55
CA ALA A 135 13.98 16.61 -6.85
C ALA A 135 14.89 16.74 -8.08
N ARG A 136 15.62 15.68 -8.41
CA ARG A 136 16.66 15.63 -9.45
C ARG A 136 16.65 14.24 -10.10
N PRO A 137 17.26 14.07 -11.28
CA PRO A 137 17.52 12.75 -11.81
C PRO A 137 18.32 11.93 -10.79
N THR A 138 17.78 10.78 -10.40
CA THR A 138 18.40 9.86 -9.45
C THR A 138 19.68 9.27 -10.05
N ARG A 139 20.64 8.89 -9.19
CA ARG A 139 21.88 8.26 -9.67
C ARG A 139 21.64 6.83 -10.13
N ALA A 140 20.71 6.14 -9.47
CA ALA A 140 20.26 4.80 -9.83
C ALA A 140 19.01 4.85 -10.71
N TYR A 141 18.87 3.89 -11.62
CA TYR A 141 17.62 3.72 -12.36
C TYR A 141 16.56 3.09 -11.46
N LYS A 142 15.40 3.76 -11.37
CA LYS A 142 14.26 3.40 -10.50
C LYS A 142 13.04 2.86 -11.27
N GLY A 143 13.19 2.67 -12.59
CA GLY A 143 12.11 2.23 -13.47
C GLY A 143 12.07 0.71 -13.63
N THR A 144 11.32 0.23 -14.62
CA THR A 144 11.19 -1.21 -14.90
C THR A 144 11.98 -1.61 -16.15
N ALA A 145 12.12 -2.90 -16.42
CA ALA A 145 12.58 -3.44 -17.71
C ALA A 145 11.51 -3.31 -18.83
N GLY A 146 10.73 -2.23 -18.81
CA GLY A 146 9.67 -1.90 -19.76
C GLY A 146 8.27 -2.41 -19.37
N GLY A 147 8.14 -3.13 -18.27
CA GLY A 147 6.87 -3.61 -17.72
C GLY A 147 6.16 -2.59 -16.83
N PHE A 148 4.91 -2.84 -16.50
CA PHE A 148 4.10 -1.92 -15.69
C PHE A 148 4.25 -2.25 -14.20
N ALA A 149 4.66 -1.29 -13.37
CA ALA A 149 4.78 -1.47 -11.93
C ALA A 149 4.07 -0.33 -11.20
N VAL A 150 3.18 -0.70 -10.27
CA VAL A 150 2.48 0.25 -9.40
C VAL A 150 2.55 -0.19 -7.95
N GLN A 151 2.57 0.79 -7.06
CA GLN A 151 2.35 0.60 -5.63
C GLN A 151 1.05 1.26 -5.22
N ILE A 152 0.24 0.58 -4.42
CA ILE A 152 -0.93 1.10 -3.73
C ILE A 152 -0.65 1.02 -2.22
N GLY A 153 -0.71 2.14 -1.53
CA GLY A 153 -0.52 2.21 -0.09
C GLY A 153 -1.35 3.32 0.55
N ALA A 154 -1.17 3.54 1.85
CA ALA A 154 -1.71 4.69 2.56
C ALA A 154 -0.59 5.35 3.38
N ALA A 155 -0.39 6.65 3.15
CA ALA A 155 0.65 7.45 3.81
C ALA A 155 0.00 8.51 4.72
N LEU A 156 0.66 8.86 5.82
CA LEU A 156 0.23 9.99 6.67
C LEU A 156 0.65 11.32 6.02
N ASP A 157 -0.25 12.32 6.01
CA ASP A 157 -0.02 13.64 5.38
C ASP A 157 1.13 14.46 5.98
N SER A 158 1.60 14.09 7.16
CA SER A 158 2.78 14.69 7.77
C SER A 158 3.70 13.58 8.21
N GLN A 159 4.85 13.49 7.55
CA GLN A 159 5.93 12.53 7.78
C GLN A 159 6.54 12.62 9.20
N THR A 160 5.99 13.42 10.11
CA THR A 160 6.40 13.48 11.51
C THR A 160 5.63 12.44 12.32
N ALA A 161 6.21 11.25 12.45
CA ALA A 161 5.83 10.22 13.43
C ALA A 161 6.18 10.63 14.87
N ALA A 162 5.82 11.84 15.27
CA ALA A 162 5.83 12.26 16.66
C ALA A 162 4.41 12.10 17.21
N ASP A 163 4.24 11.09 18.05
CA ASP A 163 3.06 10.81 18.88
C ASP A 163 1.80 10.28 18.17
N THR A 164 1.80 8.98 17.84
CA THR A 164 0.57 8.19 17.70
C THR A 164 0.56 6.98 18.63
N THR A 165 0.73 7.22 19.94
CA THR A 165 0.63 6.16 20.98
C THR A 165 -0.80 5.90 21.47
N LYS A 166 -1.85 6.35 20.77
CA LYS A 166 -3.23 6.23 21.30
C LYS A 166 -4.33 5.95 20.28
N LEU A 167 -4.10 5.07 19.31
CA LEU A 167 -5.21 4.41 18.61
C LEU A 167 -4.91 2.92 18.49
N SER A 168 -5.29 2.20 19.55
CA SER A 168 -4.95 0.80 19.81
C SER A 168 -3.45 0.57 19.99
N GLY A 169 -3.05 -0.20 21.01
CA GLY A 169 -1.66 -0.53 21.28
C GLY A 169 -0.92 -1.27 20.16
N TYR A 170 -1.50 -1.40 18.95
CA TYR A 170 -0.97 -2.08 17.77
C TYR A 170 -1.43 -1.51 16.41
N THR A 171 -2.03 -0.31 16.30
CA THR A 171 -2.87 0.02 15.12
C THR A 171 -2.50 1.34 14.42
N SER A 172 -1.59 1.22 13.45
CA SER A 172 -1.48 2.11 12.28
C SER A 172 -1.20 1.31 10.98
N THR A 173 -1.27 -0.02 11.06
CA THR A 173 -1.08 -0.99 9.97
C THR A 173 -2.42 -1.69 9.71
N GLY A 174 -2.78 -1.90 8.46
CA GLY A 174 -4.02 -2.54 8.03
C GLY A 174 -5.02 -1.62 7.32
N ALA A 175 -4.83 -0.30 7.38
CA ALA A 175 -5.78 0.67 6.84
C ALA A 175 -5.75 0.73 5.30
N ALA A 176 -4.57 0.66 4.69
CA ALA A 176 -4.44 0.58 3.22
C ALA A 176 -5.07 -0.71 2.69
N THR A 177 -4.77 -1.84 3.34
CA THR A 177 -5.30 -3.16 3.00
C THR A 177 -6.83 -3.17 3.16
N TYR A 178 -7.34 -2.65 4.28
CA TYR A 178 -8.77 -2.55 4.52
C TYR A 178 -9.47 -1.70 3.46
N ALA A 179 -8.97 -0.50 3.18
CA ALA A 179 -9.55 0.42 2.21
C ALA A 179 -9.54 -0.18 0.79
N PHE A 180 -8.44 -0.83 0.40
CA PHE A 180 -8.33 -1.53 -0.87
C PHE A 180 -9.38 -2.64 -0.97
N ILE A 181 -9.47 -3.52 0.02
CA ILE A 181 -10.45 -4.62 0.04
C ILE A 181 -11.87 -4.06 -0.04
N GLN A 182 -12.20 -3.04 0.75
CA GLN A 182 -13.52 -2.42 0.73
C GLN A 182 -13.88 -1.83 -0.64
N ALA A 183 -12.93 -1.17 -1.30
CA ALA A 183 -13.16 -0.66 -2.65
C ALA A 183 -13.52 -1.79 -3.62
N ILE A 184 -12.76 -2.90 -3.60
CA ILE A 184 -13.04 -4.08 -4.44
C ILE A 184 -14.37 -4.75 -4.07
N GLU A 185 -14.70 -4.87 -2.79
CA GLU A 185 -15.97 -5.45 -2.32
C GLU A 185 -17.19 -4.64 -2.78
N GLN A 186 -17.10 -3.30 -2.71
CA GLN A 186 -18.22 -2.41 -3.00
C GLN A 186 -18.42 -2.14 -4.50
N ARG A 187 -17.32 -2.01 -5.25
CA ARG A 187 -17.35 -1.56 -6.66
C ARG A 187 -17.00 -2.67 -7.66
N GLY A 188 -16.55 -3.84 -7.18
CA GLY A 188 -16.07 -4.93 -8.02
C GLY A 188 -14.71 -4.65 -8.65
N THR A 189 -14.32 -5.41 -9.68
CA THR A 189 -12.99 -5.34 -10.31
C THR A 189 -12.97 -4.52 -11.60
N THR A 190 -14.06 -3.85 -11.96
CA THR A 190 -14.23 -3.16 -13.26
C THR A 190 -13.92 -1.66 -13.22
N MET A 191 -13.43 -1.16 -12.08
CA MET A 191 -13.12 0.24 -11.83
C MET A 191 -11.84 0.72 -12.53
N THR A 192 -11.62 2.03 -12.57
CA THR A 192 -10.35 2.62 -13.00
C THR A 192 -9.36 2.72 -11.83
N TYR A 193 -8.07 2.97 -12.10
CA TYR A 193 -7.11 3.25 -11.02
C TYR A 193 -7.51 4.51 -10.23
N GLY A 194 -8.03 5.53 -10.91
CA GLY A 194 -8.52 6.73 -10.25
C GLY A 194 -9.71 6.45 -9.32
N ASP A 195 -10.69 5.68 -9.80
CA ASP A 195 -11.85 5.28 -8.99
C ASP A 195 -11.44 4.46 -7.77
N LEU A 196 -10.44 3.57 -7.92
CA LEU A 196 -9.92 2.77 -6.82
C LEU A 196 -9.37 3.66 -5.70
N ILE A 197 -8.47 4.58 -6.03
CA ILE A 197 -7.83 5.45 -5.04
C ILE A 197 -8.85 6.40 -4.40
N LEU A 198 -9.80 6.95 -5.17
CA LEU A 198 -10.87 7.79 -4.61
C LEU A 198 -11.82 7.01 -3.70
N CYS A 199 -12.10 5.73 -4.02
CA CYS A 199 -12.91 4.86 -3.16
C CYS A 199 -12.17 4.49 -1.87
N MET A 200 -10.87 4.22 -1.96
CA MET A 200 -10.02 4.03 -0.79
C MET A 200 -10.01 5.29 0.08
N ASP A 201 -9.90 6.47 -0.53
CA ASP A 201 -9.85 7.76 0.16
C ASP A 201 -11.14 8.00 0.93
N SER A 202 -12.30 7.80 0.29
CA SER A 202 -13.61 7.90 0.95
C SER A 202 -13.75 6.89 2.10
N THR A 203 -13.22 5.68 1.95
CA THR A 203 -13.26 4.64 2.99
C THR A 203 -12.45 5.06 4.21
N LEU A 204 -11.22 5.55 4.01
CA LEU A 204 -10.36 6.03 5.08
C LEU A 204 -10.95 7.26 5.78
N HIS A 205 -11.52 8.20 5.02
CA HIS A 205 -12.21 9.37 5.59
C HIS A 205 -13.41 8.99 6.46
N HIS A 206 -14.19 7.98 6.06
CA HIS A 206 -15.35 7.54 6.84
C HIS A 206 -14.95 6.71 8.08
N ALA A 207 -14.01 5.78 7.94
CA ALA A 207 -13.59 4.90 9.01
C ALA A 207 -12.77 5.62 10.10
N LEU A 208 -11.93 6.59 9.72
CA LEU A 208 -11.09 7.36 10.64
C LEU A 208 -11.76 8.66 11.12
N GLY A 209 -12.82 9.12 10.43
CA GLY A 209 -13.61 10.30 10.81
C GLY A 209 -14.69 10.05 11.86
N SER A 210 -15.07 8.80 12.12
CA SER A 210 -16.13 8.43 13.09
C SER A 210 -15.64 8.20 14.53
N GLY A 211 -14.40 8.57 14.87
CA GLY A 211 -13.77 8.34 16.18
C GLY A 211 -14.26 9.24 17.34
N GLY A 212 -15.48 9.77 17.28
CA GLY A 212 -16.04 10.67 18.29
C GLY A 212 -17.41 10.22 18.80
N GLY A 213 -17.47 9.16 19.60
CA GLY A 213 -18.70 8.75 20.28
C GLY A 213 -18.62 7.33 20.85
N GLY A 214 -18.36 7.22 22.14
CA GLY A 214 -18.36 5.94 22.84
C GLY A 214 -19.74 5.26 22.83
N GLY A 215 -19.74 3.97 22.53
CA GLY A 215 -20.91 3.09 22.64
C GLY A 215 -20.59 1.72 22.07
N GLY A 216 -20.18 0.78 22.93
CA GLY A 216 -19.86 -0.58 22.52
C GLY A 216 -21.07 -1.30 21.90
N LEU A 217 -20.84 -2.06 20.84
CA LEU A 217 -21.79 -3.03 20.32
C LEU A 217 -21.12 -4.41 20.33
N SER A 218 -21.61 -5.28 21.22
CA SER A 218 -21.30 -6.70 21.22
C SER A 218 -21.91 -7.39 19.99
N PRO A 219 -21.28 -8.45 19.44
CA PRO A 219 -21.79 -9.17 18.29
C PRO A 219 -22.82 -10.22 18.71
N ALA A 220 -24.09 -10.03 18.38
CA ALA A 220 -25.07 -11.12 18.31
C ALA A 220 -26.23 -10.77 17.38
N MET A 221 -26.70 -11.82 16.68
CA MET A 221 -27.98 -11.99 15.98
C MET A 221 -28.00 -11.67 14.47
N MET A 222 -27.98 -12.77 13.70
CA MET A 222 -28.52 -12.90 12.36
C MET A 222 -29.97 -12.41 12.25
N GLY A 223 -30.35 -11.89 11.08
CA GLY A 223 -31.74 -11.98 10.61
C GLY A 223 -32.17 -10.90 9.61
N GLY A 224 -32.14 -11.24 8.31
CA GLY A 224 -33.18 -10.92 7.32
C GLY A 224 -33.51 -9.45 6.95
N GLY A 225 -33.54 -9.19 5.63
CA GLY A 225 -34.58 -8.36 5.03
C GLY A 225 -34.21 -6.93 4.60
N ALA A 226 -34.02 -6.77 3.30
CA ALA A 226 -34.50 -5.71 2.41
C ALA A 226 -34.61 -4.22 2.87
N LEU A 227 -34.00 -3.39 2.01
CA LEU A 227 -34.45 -2.06 1.53
C LEU A 227 -34.52 -0.88 2.52
N GLY A 228 -33.89 0.23 2.12
CA GLY A 228 -34.30 1.57 2.55
C GLY A 228 -33.12 2.52 2.69
N GLY A 229 -32.98 3.44 1.73
CA GLY A 229 -32.02 4.53 1.82
C GLY A 229 -32.30 5.47 2.99
N LEU A 230 -31.27 6.22 3.40
CA LEU A 230 -31.43 7.39 4.25
C LEU A 230 -30.32 8.39 3.95
N LEU A 231 -30.70 9.40 3.16
CA LEU A 231 -30.17 10.75 3.26
C LEU A 231 -30.45 11.27 4.67
N GLY A 232 -29.42 11.65 5.40
CA GLY A 232 -29.53 12.34 6.69
C GLY A 232 -28.33 13.24 6.89
N GLY A 233 -28.50 14.54 6.62
CA GLY A 233 -27.50 15.55 6.94
C GLY A 233 -27.43 15.78 8.45
N MET A 234 -26.25 16.10 8.97
CA MET A 234 -26.10 16.90 10.19
C MET A 234 -24.65 17.38 10.40
N LEU A 235 -24.57 18.67 10.71
CA LEU A 235 -23.66 19.35 11.65
C LEU A 235 -22.15 19.45 11.31
N MET A 236 -21.76 20.68 10.93
CA MET A 236 -20.39 21.16 10.99
C MET A 236 -19.89 21.15 12.44
N GLY A 237 -19.07 20.16 12.78
CA GLY A 237 -18.22 20.12 13.95
C GLY A 237 -16.77 20.31 13.53
N ASN A 238 -16.11 21.32 14.10
CA ASN A 238 -14.68 21.59 13.91
C ASN A 238 -13.87 20.49 14.61
N THR A 239 -13.27 19.56 13.85
CA THR A 239 -12.43 18.48 14.41
C THR A 239 -10.94 18.79 14.24
N SER A 240 -10.29 19.03 15.37
CA SER A 240 -8.84 19.20 15.50
C SER A 240 -8.09 17.87 15.44
N ASN A 241 -7.01 17.86 14.65
CA ASN A 241 -5.77 17.07 14.78
C ASN A 241 -5.86 15.54 14.95
N TYR A 242 -6.53 14.85 14.04
CA TYR A 242 -6.11 13.48 13.67
C TYR A 242 -5.33 13.56 12.35
N GLN A 243 -4.04 13.19 12.37
CA GLN A 243 -3.23 13.07 11.15
C GLN A 243 -3.87 12.01 10.25
N ARG A 244 -4.31 12.43 9.07
CA ARG A 244 -5.05 11.58 8.13
C ARG A 244 -4.09 10.70 7.35
N GLN A 245 -4.44 9.43 7.20
CA GLN A 245 -3.85 8.60 6.16
C GLN A 245 -4.56 8.89 4.84
N GLN A 246 -3.80 9.23 3.81
CA GLN A 246 -4.30 9.36 2.44
C GLN A 246 -3.82 8.18 1.61
N PRO A 247 -4.68 7.59 0.76
CA PRO A 247 -4.25 6.57 -0.16
C PRO A 247 -3.35 7.18 -1.22
N GLN A 248 -2.34 6.41 -1.62
CA GLN A 248 -1.36 6.83 -2.61
C GLN A 248 -1.20 5.73 -3.65
N LEU A 249 -1.15 6.15 -4.91
CA LEU A 249 -0.75 5.31 -6.03
C LEU A 249 0.61 5.81 -6.52
N SER A 250 1.60 4.93 -6.57
CA SER A 250 2.93 5.24 -7.12
C SER A 250 3.20 4.38 -8.35
N CYS A 251 3.97 4.89 -9.31
CA CYS A 251 4.22 4.24 -10.60
C CYS A 251 5.57 4.64 -11.20
N ALA A 252 6.12 3.77 -12.05
CA ALA A 252 7.34 4.03 -12.83
C ALA A 252 7.19 5.18 -13.86
N TRP A 253 5.95 5.53 -14.24
CA TRP A 253 5.63 6.66 -15.10
C TRP A 253 4.20 7.14 -14.84
N THR A 254 3.91 8.39 -15.19
CA THR A 254 2.54 8.93 -15.14
C THR A 254 1.67 8.31 -16.24
N PHE A 255 0.42 7.98 -15.93
CA PHE A 255 -0.54 7.47 -16.91
C PHE A 255 -1.95 8.03 -16.66
N ASP A 256 -2.86 7.84 -17.62
CA ASP A 256 -4.25 8.22 -17.48
C ASP A 256 -4.93 7.39 -16.37
N LEU A 257 -5.32 8.05 -15.28
CA LEU A 257 -5.95 7.39 -14.14
C LEU A 257 -7.34 6.80 -14.48
N GLY A 258 -7.93 7.16 -15.63
CA GLY A 258 -9.09 6.49 -16.21
C GLY A 258 -8.80 5.09 -16.78
N TYR A 259 -7.55 4.63 -16.77
CA TYR A 259 -7.20 3.27 -17.19
C TYR A 259 -7.82 2.23 -16.25
N LYS A 260 -8.29 1.12 -16.82
CA LYS A 260 -8.94 0.03 -16.07
C LYS A 260 -7.97 -0.60 -15.08
N PHE A 261 -8.37 -0.66 -13.81
CA PHE A 261 -7.69 -1.47 -12.81
C PHE A 261 -7.82 -2.95 -13.17
N SER A 262 -6.70 -3.67 -13.14
CA SER A 262 -6.66 -5.11 -13.39
C SER A 262 -5.45 -5.72 -12.69
N LEU A 263 -5.72 -6.75 -11.88
CA LEU A 263 -4.73 -7.70 -11.37
C LEU A 263 -4.72 -8.94 -12.25
#